data_AF-A0ABD6QLP1-F1
#
_entry.id   AF-A0ABD6QLP1-F1
#
_cell.length_a   1.000
_cell.length_b   1.000
_cell.length_c   1.000
_cell.angle_alpha   90.00
_cell.angle_beta   90.00
_cell.angle_gamma   90.00
#
_symmetry.space_group_name_H-M   'P 1'
#
loop_
_entity.id
_entity.type
_entity.pdbx_description
1 polymer ?
#
loop_
_entity_poly.entity_id
_entity_poly.type
_entity_poly.pdbx_seq_one_letter_code
_entity_poly.pdbx_strand_id
1 'polypeptide(L)'
;MEHADYAAVAAAIREQLLAYAAEVWAAATLDDEGLARLVELMVPTVQAAQEQIASYTSVYFGEVTGTDPVAVSSDVVDGRGVPAEQVYARPIVTARTELSRGRSVEKALDAGGRRLQNLAGTDVQMAKVRQAHVSLQAGGARFFRRVLTGRENCGLCVIASTQRYRRGNLMSIHPGCDCDIDVLPPGMDLDQVIDVDLLNSTHDQVKAFAGVADRGGRAVDYRKLIVTHEHGEVGPVLAWRGQQFTSKADLK
;
A
#
# COMPACT_ATOMS: atom_id res chain seq x y z
N MET A 1 9.74 14.47 -13.54
CA MET A 1 9.70 14.04 -12.13
C MET A 1 10.44 12.73 -12.03
N GLU A 2 11.43 12.62 -11.14
CA GLU A 2 12.02 11.32 -10.85
C GLU A 2 11.03 10.46 -10.04
N HIS A 3 11.13 9.13 -10.10
CA HIS A 3 10.25 8.25 -9.32
C HIS A 3 10.32 8.58 -7.81
N ALA A 4 11.48 9.00 -7.30
CA ALA A 4 11.65 9.38 -5.89
C ALA A 4 10.75 10.56 -5.49
N ASP A 5 10.64 11.59 -6.33
CA ASP A 5 9.79 12.76 -6.08
C ASP A 5 8.30 12.36 -6.07
N TYR A 6 7.89 11.54 -7.05
CA TYR A 6 6.53 10.99 -7.12
C TYR A 6 6.20 10.17 -5.85
N ALA A 7 7.11 9.27 -5.46
CA ALA A 7 6.96 8.42 -4.29
C ALA A 7 6.85 9.22 -2.98
N ALA A 8 7.56 10.34 -2.88
CA ALA A 8 7.47 11.26 -1.74
C ALA A 8 6.12 11.98 -1.68
N VAL A 9 5.60 12.46 -2.82
CA VAL A 9 4.27 13.09 -2.87
C VAL A 9 3.16 12.07 -2.53
N ALA A 10 3.24 10.86 -3.10
CA ALA A 10 2.31 9.78 -2.80
C ALA A 10 2.34 9.40 -1.31
N ALA A 11 3.52 9.45 -0.67
CA ALA A 11 3.69 9.28 0.76
C ALA A 11 2.93 10.33 1.55
N ALA A 12 3.19 11.60 1.25
CA ALA A 12 2.67 12.72 2.00
C ALA A 12 1.13 12.74 1.98
N ILE A 13 0.52 12.46 0.83
CA ILE A 13 -0.94 12.36 0.70
C ILE A 13 -1.49 11.25 1.61
N ARG A 14 -0.86 10.06 1.58
CA ARG A 14 -1.26 8.93 2.43
C ARG A 14 -1.10 9.28 3.91
N GLU A 15 0.05 9.80 4.32
CA GLU A 15 0.36 10.13 5.71
C GLU A 15 -0.61 11.17 6.27
N GLN A 16 -0.89 12.23 5.51
CA GLN A 16 -1.86 13.26 5.89
C GLN A 16 -3.27 12.67 6.08
N LEU A 17 -3.72 11.82 5.16
CA LEU A 17 -5.02 11.16 5.28
C LEU A 17 -5.08 10.25 6.51
N LEU A 18 -4.04 9.45 6.76
CA LEU A 18 -4.01 8.51 7.87
C LEU A 18 -3.93 9.23 9.22
N ALA A 19 -3.19 10.34 9.30
CA ALA A 19 -3.17 11.22 10.47
C ALA A 19 -4.56 11.80 10.74
N TYR A 20 -5.21 12.37 9.72
CA TYR A 20 -6.58 12.87 9.85
C TYR A 20 -7.56 11.77 10.29
N ALA A 21 -7.48 10.58 9.70
CA ALA A 21 -8.31 9.45 10.08
C ALA A 21 -8.12 9.04 11.56
N ALA A 22 -6.89 9.14 12.07
CA ALA A 22 -6.59 8.86 13.47
C ALA A 22 -7.22 9.91 14.39
N GLU A 23 -7.16 11.19 14.02
CA GLU A 23 -7.78 12.30 14.77
C GLU A 23 -9.32 12.17 14.81
N VAL A 24 -9.94 11.90 13.66
CA VAL A 24 -11.40 11.68 13.58
C VAL A 24 -11.81 10.47 14.43
N TRP A 25 -11.04 9.39 14.40
CA TRP A 25 -11.32 8.20 15.22
C TRP A 25 -11.18 8.47 16.72
N ALA A 26 -10.17 9.22 17.13
CA ALA A 26 -9.94 9.56 18.53
C ALA A 26 -11.12 10.34 19.15
N ALA A 27 -11.85 11.11 18.32
CA ALA A 27 -13.04 11.85 18.72
C ALA A 27 -14.37 11.09 18.51
N ALA A 28 -14.34 9.87 17.96
CA ALA A 28 -15.54 9.15 17.56
C ALA A 28 -16.28 8.53 18.76
N THR A 29 -17.59 8.69 18.80
CA THR A 29 -18.49 7.93 19.67
C THR A 29 -19.00 6.68 18.94
N LEU A 30 -19.33 5.64 19.71
CA LEU A 30 -19.78 4.36 19.16
C LEU A 30 -21.30 4.28 18.96
N ASP A 31 -22.04 5.36 19.16
CA ASP A 31 -23.47 5.46 18.87
C ASP A 31 -23.72 5.83 17.39
N ASP A 32 -24.99 5.88 16.99
CA ASP A 32 -25.36 6.08 15.57
C ASP A 32 -25.02 7.48 15.07
N GLU A 33 -25.02 8.47 15.97
CA GLU A 33 -24.55 9.83 15.67
C GLU A 33 -23.04 9.84 15.39
N GLY A 34 -22.24 9.17 16.21
CA GLY A 34 -20.80 9.02 15.98
C GLY A 34 -20.48 8.27 14.68
N LEU A 35 -21.28 7.26 14.33
CA LEU A 35 -21.18 6.59 13.03
C LEU A 35 -21.45 7.54 11.86
N ALA A 36 -22.56 8.28 11.93
CA ALA A 36 -22.92 9.23 10.88
C ALA A 36 -21.82 10.30 10.70
N ARG A 37 -21.33 10.85 11.81
CA ARG A 37 -20.25 11.84 11.82
C ARG A 37 -18.94 11.30 11.26
N LEU A 38 -18.56 10.06 11.61
CA LEU A 38 -17.37 9.43 11.05
C LEU A 38 -17.49 9.32 9.52
N VAL A 39 -18.65 8.88 9.02
CA VAL A 39 -18.90 8.74 7.58
C VAL A 39 -18.84 10.11 6.88
N GLU A 40 -19.52 11.12 7.43
CA GLU A 40 -19.58 12.48 6.91
C GLU A 40 -18.17 13.10 6.75
N LEU A 41 -17.28 12.86 7.72
CA LEU A 41 -15.92 13.39 7.70
C LEU A 41 -14.96 12.57 6.83
N MET A 42 -15.07 11.25 6.86
CA MET A 42 -14.09 10.36 6.22
C MET A 42 -14.33 10.19 4.72
N VAL A 43 -15.58 10.03 4.28
CA VAL A 43 -15.88 9.74 2.87
C VAL A 43 -15.35 10.84 1.93
N PRO A 44 -15.73 12.13 2.09
CA PRO A 44 -15.24 13.17 1.17
C PRO A 44 -13.73 13.36 1.27
N THR A 45 -13.13 13.26 2.47
CA THR A 45 -11.69 13.42 2.64
C THR A 45 -10.89 12.30 1.96
N VAL A 46 -11.35 11.05 2.06
CA VAL A 46 -10.72 9.91 1.38
C VAL A 46 -10.84 10.07 -0.14
N GLN A 47 -12.01 10.43 -0.64
CA GLN A 47 -12.24 10.61 -2.07
C GLN A 47 -11.35 11.72 -2.64
N ALA A 48 -11.21 12.84 -1.94
CA ALA A 48 -10.28 13.91 -2.31
C ALA A 48 -8.83 13.41 -2.37
N ALA A 49 -8.38 12.62 -1.38
CA ALA A 49 -7.04 12.03 -1.38
C ALA A 49 -6.83 11.03 -2.53
N GLN A 50 -7.86 10.26 -2.89
CA GLN A 50 -7.85 9.35 -4.03
C GLN A 50 -7.71 10.09 -5.37
N GLU A 51 -8.46 11.18 -5.56
CA GLU A 51 -8.36 12.02 -6.75
C GLU A 51 -7.01 12.73 -6.85
N GLN A 52 -6.49 13.22 -5.73
CA GLN A 52 -5.20 13.88 -5.66
C GLN A 52 -4.07 12.91 -6.02
N ILE A 53 -4.02 11.73 -5.40
CA ILE A 53 -2.96 10.75 -5.72
C ILE A 53 -3.07 10.23 -7.16
N ALA A 54 -4.29 10.07 -7.68
CA ALA A 54 -4.50 9.73 -9.08
C ALA A 54 -3.95 10.85 -9.99
N SER A 55 -4.24 12.10 -9.71
CA SER A 55 -3.74 13.22 -10.51
C SER A 55 -2.21 13.25 -10.59
N TYR A 56 -1.51 13.10 -9.46
CA TYR A 56 -0.05 12.99 -9.44
C TYR A 56 0.47 11.75 -10.18
N THR A 57 -0.22 10.62 -10.03
CA THR A 57 0.13 9.38 -10.75
C THR A 57 0.01 9.55 -12.26
N SER A 58 -1.02 10.25 -12.72
CA SER A 58 -1.22 10.56 -14.13
C SER A 58 -0.09 11.42 -14.69
N VAL A 59 0.27 12.49 -13.99
CA VAL A 59 1.38 13.38 -14.38
C VAL A 59 2.69 12.60 -14.45
N TYR A 60 2.99 11.83 -13.40
CA TYR A 60 4.20 11.00 -13.35
C TYR A 60 4.29 10.06 -14.56
N PHE A 61 3.22 9.33 -14.87
CA PHE A 61 3.23 8.41 -16.01
C PHE A 61 3.28 9.11 -17.37
N GLY A 62 2.64 10.27 -17.52
CA GLY A 62 2.79 11.09 -18.73
C GLY A 62 4.26 11.43 -18.97
N GLU A 63 4.96 11.91 -17.94
CA GLU A 63 6.38 12.26 -18.05
C GLU A 63 7.28 11.06 -18.35
N VAL A 64 7.17 9.95 -17.59
CA VAL A 64 8.09 8.80 -17.79
C VAL A 64 7.80 7.99 -19.06
N THR A 65 6.61 8.12 -19.63
CA THR A 65 6.27 7.48 -20.92
C THR A 65 6.38 8.44 -22.11
N GLY A 66 6.62 9.73 -21.87
CA GLY A 66 6.68 10.75 -22.92
C GLY A 66 5.33 11.01 -23.60
N THR A 67 4.22 10.85 -22.87
CA THR A 67 2.86 11.12 -23.35
C THR A 67 2.17 12.19 -22.52
N ASP A 68 1.04 12.70 -23.01
CA ASP A 68 0.21 13.59 -22.21
C ASP A 68 -0.36 12.84 -20.97
N PRO A 69 -0.47 13.51 -19.81
CA PRO A 69 -1.16 12.95 -18.65
C PRO A 69 -2.61 12.58 -18.97
N VAL A 70 -3.04 11.38 -18.58
CA VAL A 70 -4.42 10.92 -18.79
C VAL A 70 -5.35 11.52 -17.73
N ALA A 71 -6.46 12.12 -18.15
CA ALA A 71 -7.44 12.67 -17.21
C ALA A 71 -7.90 11.63 -16.17
N VAL A 72 -8.01 12.07 -14.91
CA VAL A 72 -8.51 11.23 -13.82
C VAL A 72 -10.01 11.03 -14.00
N SER A 73 -10.44 9.77 -14.09
CA SER A 73 -11.87 9.41 -14.15
C SER A 73 -12.46 9.26 -12.75
N SER A 74 -13.78 9.42 -12.62
CA SER A 74 -14.51 9.12 -11.38
C SER A 74 -14.29 7.70 -10.84
N ASP A 75 -13.93 6.74 -11.70
CA ASP A 75 -13.72 5.34 -11.31
C ASP A 75 -12.53 5.15 -10.35
N VAL A 76 -11.67 6.16 -10.15
CA VAL A 76 -10.59 6.06 -9.16
C VAL A 76 -11.12 5.98 -7.74
N VAL A 77 -12.28 6.59 -7.46
CA VAL A 77 -12.94 6.55 -6.15
C VAL A 77 -13.86 5.33 -5.99
N ASP A 78 -14.38 4.77 -7.08
CA ASP A 78 -15.22 3.57 -7.03
C ASP A 78 -14.37 2.30 -7.03
N GLY A 79 -14.30 1.62 -5.88
CA GLY A 79 -13.35 0.53 -5.74
C GLY A 79 -13.82 -0.78 -5.18
N ARG A 80 -15.05 -0.85 -4.67
CA ARG A 80 -15.51 -2.02 -3.91
C ARG A 80 -16.88 -2.51 -4.37
N GLY A 81 -17.50 -1.87 -5.36
CA GLY A 81 -18.89 -2.15 -5.76
C GLY A 81 -19.88 -1.94 -4.60
N VAL A 82 -19.48 -1.17 -3.59
CA VAL A 82 -20.23 -0.88 -2.37
C VAL A 82 -20.08 0.62 -2.11
N PRO A 83 -21.17 1.34 -1.77
CA PRO A 83 -21.10 2.77 -1.46
C PRO A 83 -20.07 3.08 -0.38
N ALA A 84 -19.34 4.19 -0.53
CA ALA A 84 -18.27 4.57 0.38
C ALA A 84 -18.78 4.73 1.82
N GLU A 85 -19.99 5.25 1.98
CA GLU A 85 -20.68 5.43 3.27
C GLU A 85 -20.82 4.10 4.02
N GLN A 86 -21.19 3.03 3.31
CA GLN A 86 -21.28 1.69 3.89
C GLN A 86 -19.90 1.11 4.23
N VAL A 87 -18.87 1.47 3.49
CA VAL A 87 -17.48 1.05 3.77
C VAL A 87 -16.97 1.75 5.03
N TYR A 88 -17.18 3.06 5.15
CA TYR A 88 -16.70 3.88 6.26
C TYR A 88 -17.57 3.82 7.52
N ALA A 89 -18.73 3.19 7.47
CA ALA A 89 -19.46 2.74 8.66
C ALA A 89 -18.80 1.54 9.37
N ARG A 90 -18.01 0.73 8.66
CA ARG A 90 -17.44 -0.54 9.16
C ARG A 90 -16.53 -0.40 10.39
N PRO A 91 -15.72 0.66 10.57
CA PRO A 91 -14.92 0.84 11.78
C PRO A 91 -15.75 0.86 13.07
N ILE A 92 -16.83 1.63 13.10
CA ILE A 92 -17.74 1.68 14.26
C ILE A 92 -18.44 0.33 14.45
N VAL A 93 -18.94 -0.27 13.37
CA VAL A 93 -19.55 -1.62 13.42
C VAL A 93 -18.57 -2.66 13.97
N THR A 94 -17.29 -2.56 13.60
CA THR A 94 -16.22 -3.44 14.10
C THR A 94 -16.03 -3.26 15.60
N ALA A 95 -15.92 -2.02 16.09
CA ALA A 95 -15.79 -1.74 17.52
C ALA A 95 -17.01 -2.24 18.31
N ARG A 96 -18.23 -1.94 17.85
CA ARG A 96 -19.48 -2.45 18.47
C ARG A 96 -19.52 -3.98 18.52
N THR A 97 -19.05 -4.65 17.48
CA THR A 97 -19.00 -6.11 17.42
C THR A 97 -18.00 -6.69 18.42
N GLU A 98 -16.84 -6.07 18.62
CA GLU A 98 -15.89 -6.52 19.64
C GLU A 98 -16.44 -6.31 21.06
N LEU A 99 -17.16 -5.21 21.30
CA LEU A 99 -17.88 -4.98 22.57
C LEU A 99 -18.94 -6.05 22.82
N SER A 100 -19.77 -6.37 21.82
CA SER A 100 -20.81 -7.39 21.97
C SER A 100 -20.24 -8.80 22.24
N ARG A 101 -18.99 -9.04 21.87
CA ARG A 101 -18.21 -10.25 22.19
C ARG A 101 -17.55 -10.22 23.57
N GLY A 102 -17.81 -9.19 24.38
CA GLY A 102 -17.26 -9.06 25.73
C GLY A 102 -15.79 -8.63 25.77
N ARG A 103 -15.24 -8.05 24.69
CA ARG A 103 -13.91 -7.43 24.74
C ARG A 103 -13.95 -6.13 25.53
N SER A 104 -12.79 -5.72 26.05
CA SER A 104 -12.64 -4.40 26.69
C SER A 104 -12.87 -3.27 25.68
N VAL A 105 -13.30 -2.11 26.19
CA VAL A 105 -13.49 -0.88 25.39
C VAL A 105 -12.24 -0.54 24.59
N GLU A 106 -11.08 -0.57 25.23
CA GLU A 106 -9.77 -0.35 24.59
C GLU A 106 -9.56 -1.27 23.37
N LYS A 107 -9.74 -2.59 23.54
CA LYS A 107 -9.56 -3.56 22.45
C LYS A 107 -10.55 -3.35 21.30
N ALA A 108 -11.78 -2.95 21.62
CA ALA A 108 -12.81 -2.65 20.63
C ALA A 108 -12.46 -1.38 19.84
N LEU A 109 -12.02 -0.32 20.52
CA LEU A 109 -11.57 0.92 19.90
C LEU A 109 -10.34 0.68 19.02
N ASP A 110 -9.37 -0.11 19.48
CA ASP A 110 -8.19 -0.49 18.70
C ASP A 110 -8.55 -1.29 17.43
N ALA A 111 -9.55 -2.17 17.51
CA ALA A 111 -10.03 -2.93 16.36
C ALA A 111 -10.71 -2.02 15.33
N GLY A 112 -11.56 -1.10 15.77
CA GLY A 112 -12.21 -0.11 14.91
C GLY A 112 -11.21 0.85 14.27
N GLY A 113 -10.28 1.41 15.05
CA GLY A 113 -9.25 2.34 14.55
C GLY A 113 -8.34 1.68 13.52
N ARG A 114 -7.85 0.47 13.80
CA ARG A 114 -7.08 -0.31 12.79
C ARG A 114 -7.90 -0.60 11.55
N ARG A 115 -9.21 -0.85 11.68
CA ARG A 115 -10.08 -1.05 10.52
C ARG A 115 -10.18 0.22 9.67
N LEU A 116 -10.34 1.38 10.29
CA LEU A 116 -10.39 2.68 9.59
C LEU A 116 -9.08 2.94 8.83
N GLN A 117 -7.94 2.84 9.52
CA GLN A 117 -6.61 3.05 8.93
C GLN A 117 -6.36 2.15 7.72
N ASN A 118 -6.71 0.86 7.84
CA ASN A 118 -6.59 -0.10 6.73
C ASN A 118 -7.49 0.27 5.54
N LEU A 119 -8.72 0.73 5.78
CA LEU A 119 -9.63 1.12 4.69
C LEU A 119 -9.09 2.35 3.95
N ALA A 120 -8.81 3.43 4.68
CA ALA A 120 -8.31 4.68 4.12
C ALA A 120 -7.01 4.49 3.33
N GLY A 121 -6.03 3.79 3.92
CA GLY A 121 -4.77 3.50 3.25
C GLY A 121 -4.93 2.61 2.01
N THR A 122 -5.85 1.64 2.04
CA THR A 122 -6.09 0.78 0.87
C THR A 122 -6.77 1.54 -0.25
N ASP A 123 -7.70 2.44 0.07
CA ASP A 123 -8.49 3.16 -0.94
C ASP A 123 -7.63 4.14 -1.74
N VAL A 124 -6.70 4.86 -1.08
CA VAL A 124 -5.68 5.70 -1.75
C VAL A 124 -4.75 4.87 -2.62
N GLN A 125 -4.28 3.72 -2.12
CA GLN A 125 -3.44 2.83 -2.92
C GLN A 125 -4.19 2.27 -4.14
N MET A 126 -5.48 1.94 -4.01
CA MET A 126 -6.31 1.49 -5.14
C MET A 126 -6.45 2.57 -6.21
N ALA A 127 -6.67 3.83 -5.80
CA ALA A 127 -6.76 4.95 -6.74
C ALA A 127 -5.46 5.12 -7.54
N LYS A 128 -4.31 5.10 -6.85
CA LYS A 128 -2.96 5.11 -7.45
C LYS A 128 -2.82 4.01 -8.51
N VAL A 129 -3.17 2.77 -8.13
CA VAL A 129 -3.07 1.59 -9.00
C VAL A 129 -3.98 1.69 -10.22
N ARG A 130 -5.23 2.13 -10.06
CA ARG A 130 -6.17 2.29 -11.18
C ARG A 130 -5.66 3.33 -12.17
N GLN A 131 -5.22 4.48 -11.68
CA GLN A 131 -4.70 5.52 -12.54
C GLN A 131 -3.42 5.08 -13.25
N ALA A 132 -2.52 4.39 -12.54
CA ALA A 132 -1.31 3.82 -13.14
C ALA A 132 -1.65 2.87 -14.29
N HIS A 133 -2.70 2.04 -14.14
CA HIS A 133 -3.12 1.09 -15.18
C HIS A 133 -3.53 1.82 -16.46
N VAL A 134 -4.38 2.82 -16.34
CA VAL A 134 -4.86 3.61 -17.47
C VAL A 134 -3.71 4.40 -18.10
N SER A 135 -2.83 4.99 -17.28
CA SER A 135 -1.72 5.82 -17.77
C SER A 135 -0.64 4.98 -18.48
N LEU A 136 -0.27 3.82 -17.94
CA LEU A 136 0.60 2.85 -18.61
C LEU A 136 -0.01 2.31 -19.92
N GLN A 137 -1.33 2.20 -19.99
CA GLN A 137 -2.02 1.81 -21.21
C GLN A 137 -1.91 2.88 -22.29
N ALA A 138 -2.16 4.14 -21.94
CA ALA A 138 -2.02 5.27 -22.85
C ALA A 138 -0.57 5.45 -23.32
N GLY A 139 0.39 5.30 -22.40
CA GLY A 139 1.83 5.37 -22.69
C GLY A 139 2.40 4.19 -23.48
N GLY A 140 1.59 3.21 -23.89
CA GLY A 140 2.04 2.06 -24.68
C GLY A 140 2.94 1.08 -23.93
N ALA A 141 3.09 1.21 -22.60
CA ALA A 141 3.94 0.35 -21.80
C ALA A 141 3.43 -1.11 -21.84
N ARG A 142 4.33 -2.04 -22.21
CA ARG A 142 4.02 -3.48 -22.25
C ARG A 142 4.20 -4.13 -20.89
N PHE A 143 5.20 -3.67 -20.15
CA PHE A 143 5.57 -4.21 -18.85
C PHE A 143 5.72 -3.10 -17.82
N PHE A 144 5.55 -3.48 -16.56
CA PHE A 144 5.80 -2.62 -15.40
C PHE A 144 6.46 -3.44 -14.29
N ARG A 145 6.99 -2.73 -13.30
CA ARG A 145 7.52 -3.31 -12.06
C ARG A 145 6.84 -2.70 -10.84
N ARG A 146 6.94 -3.41 -9.71
CA ARG A 146 6.59 -2.88 -8.40
C ARG A 146 7.85 -2.25 -7.80
N VAL A 147 7.72 -1.11 -7.15
CA VAL A 147 8.84 -0.42 -6.50
C VAL A 147 8.58 -0.38 -4.99
N LEU A 148 9.60 -0.75 -4.23
CA LEU A 148 9.56 -0.73 -2.76
C LEU A 148 9.67 0.72 -2.27
N THR A 149 8.76 1.13 -1.40
CA THR A 149 8.71 2.50 -0.84
C THR A 149 9.60 2.74 0.37
N GLY A 150 9.95 1.70 1.12
CA GLY A 150 10.66 1.86 2.40
C GLY A 150 9.76 2.16 3.61
N ARG A 151 8.42 2.15 3.47
CA ARG A 151 7.50 2.46 4.60
C ARG A 151 6.71 1.26 5.16
N GLU A 152 6.05 0.48 4.31
CA GLU A 152 5.22 -0.66 4.75
C GLU A 152 5.34 -1.92 3.85
N ASN A 153 6.51 -2.16 3.24
CA ASN A 153 6.64 -3.31 2.34
C ASN A 153 6.61 -4.62 3.11
N CYS A 154 5.53 -5.40 3.00
CA CYS A 154 5.51 -6.76 3.53
C CYS A 154 6.33 -7.73 2.64
N GLY A 155 6.58 -8.98 3.07
CA GLY A 155 7.43 -9.90 2.30
C GLY A 155 6.85 -10.22 0.91
N LEU A 156 5.53 -10.10 0.76
CA LEU A 156 4.87 -10.19 -0.55
C LEU A 156 5.22 -9.02 -1.47
N CYS A 157 5.37 -7.81 -0.93
CA CYS A 157 5.79 -6.63 -1.69
C CYS A 157 7.23 -6.79 -2.18
N VAL A 158 8.13 -7.34 -1.34
CA VAL A 158 9.52 -7.64 -1.72
C VAL A 158 9.58 -8.68 -2.83
N ILE A 159 8.83 -9.79 -2.71
CA ILE A 159 8.75 -10.76 -3.81
C ILE A 159 8.17 -10.09 -5.05
N ALA A 160 7.12 -9.28 -4.92
CA ALA A 160 6.51 -8.61 -6.05
C ALA A 160 7.46 -7.63 -6.77
N SER A 161 8.36 -6.93 -6.07
CA SER A 161 9.32 -6.04 -6.71
C SER A 161 10.39 -6.76 -7.54
N THR A 162 10.58 -8.07 -7.34
CA THR A 162 11.52 -8.88 -8.12
C THR A 162 10.94 -9.38 -9.45
N GLN A 163 9.69 -9.04 -9.77
CA GLN A 163 8.96 -9.63 -10.90
C GLN A 163 8.66 -8.60 -11.99
N ARG A 164 8.70 -9.07 -13.23
CA ARG A 164 8.13 -8.39 -14.39
C ARG A 164 6.62 -8.64 -14.46
N TYR A 165 5.83 -7.59 -14.63
CA TYR A 165 4.39 -7.71 -14.85
C TYR A 165 3.99 -7.22 -16.22
N ARG A 166 3.01 -7.90 -16.82
CA ARG A 166 2.35 -7.41 -18.05
C ARG A 166 1.25 -6.45 -17.66
N ARG A 167 1.08 -5.38 -18.43
CA ARG A 167 -0.01 -4.41 -18.24
C ARG A 167 -1.40 -5.06 -18.16
N GLY A 168 -1.66 -6.09 -18.98
CA GLY A 168 -2.94 -6.81 -19.00
C GLY A 168 -3.22 -7.68 -17.78
N ASN A 169 -2.26 -7.82 -16.85
CA ASN A 169 -2.49 -8.48 -15.58
C ASN A 169 -3.01 -7.44 -14.58
N LEU A 170 -4.11 -7.75 -13.90
CA LEU A 170 -4.64 -6.93 -12.81
C LEU A 170 -3.52 -6.54 -11.86
N MET A 171 -3.41 -5.24 -11.56
CA MET A 171 -2.49 -4.73 -10.56
C MET A 171 -3.03 -4.97 -9.14
N SER A 172 -3.45 -6.20 -8.84
CA SER A 172 -4.08 -6.56 -7.57
C SER A 172 -3.23 -6.11 -6.40
N ILE A 173 -3.88 -5.44 -5.45
CA ILE A 173 -3.29 -5.03 -4.18
C ILE A 173 -4.14 -5.58 -3.03
N HIS A 174 -3.49 -5.88 -1.92
CA HIS A 174 -4.16 -6.28 -0.68
C HIS A 174 -4.10 -5.12 0.34
N PRO A 175 -4.94 -5.15 1.39
CA PRO A 175 -4.81 -4.19 2.48
C PRO A 175 -3.40 -4.16 3.07
N GLY A 176 -2.95 -2.97 3.44
CA GLY A 176 -1.60 -2.74 4.00
C GLY A 176 -0.46 -2.77 2.98
N CYS A 177 -0.76 -2.84 1.68
CA CYS A 177 0.24 -2.66 0.63
C CYS A 177 0.43 -1.17 0.33
N ASP A 178 1.69 -0.72 0.24
CA ASP A 178 2.04 0.66 -0.10
C ASP A 178 3.00 0.76 -1.30
N CYS A 179 3.42 -0.37 -1.90
CA CYS A 179 4.37 -0.39 -3.01
C CYS A 179 3.97 0.53 -4.17
N ASP A 180 4.95 1.12 -4.83
CA ASP A 180 4.75 1.91 -6.05
C ASP A 180 4.73 1.04 -7.30
N ILE A 181 4.40 1.67 -8.42
CA ILE A 181 4.41 1.10 -9.77
C ILE A 181 5.26 2.01 -10.63
N ASP A 182 6.13 1.40 -11.44
CA ASP A 182 7.00 2.12 -12.36
C ASP A 182 7.06 1.39 -13.70
N VAL A 183 7.41 2.12 -14.76
CA VAL A 183 7.77 1.51 -16.04
C VAL A 183 8.94 0.55 -15.84
N LEU A 184 8.96 -0.53 -16.60
CA LEU A 184 10.12 -1.42 -16.59
C LEU A 184 11.21 -0.82 -17.49
N PRO A 185 12.42 -0.54 -16.97
CA PRO A 185 13.47 0.03 -17.80
C PRO A 185 13.91 -0.91 -18.94
N PRO A 186 14.41 -0.37 -20.06
CA PRO A 186 14.88 -1.18 -21.19
C PRO A 186 15.91 -2.23 -20.78
N GLY A 187 15.80 -3.43 -21.32
CA GLY A 187 16.73 -4.54 -21.06
C GLY A 187 16.39 -5.41 -19.85
N MET A 188 15.45 -5.01 -19.00
CA MET A 188 14.92 -5.86 -17.91
C MET A 188 13.69 -6.68 -18.32
N ASP A 189 13.28 -6.64 -19.58
CA ASP A 189 12.06 -7.30 -20.06
C ASP A 189 12.28 -8.72 -20.61
N LEU A 190 13.51 -9.24 -20.56
CA LEU A 190 13.84 -10.58 -21.07
C LEU A 190 13.26 -11.68 -20.17
N ASP A 191 13.49 -11.55 -18.86
CA ASP A 191 13.14 -12.58 -17.88
C ASP A 191 11.88 -12.23 -17.08
N GLN A 192 11.30 -13.25 -16.44
CA GLN A 192 10.19 -13.06 -15.51
C GLN A 192 10.65 -12.48 -14.17
N VAL A 193 11.81 -12.92 -13.70
CA VAL A 193 12.44 -12.43 -12.47
C VAL A 193 13.46 -11.38 -12.90
N ILE A 194 13.24 -10.13 -12.48
CA ILE A 194 14.09 -8.98 -12.82
C ILE A 194 15.18 -8.72 -11.78
N ASP A 195 15.06 -9.33 -10.60
CA ASP A 195 16.06 -9.27 -9.53
C ASP A 195 16.14 -10.64 -8.83
N VAL A 196 17.06 -11.48 -9.31
CA VAL A 196 17.24 -12.86 -8.84
C VAL A 196 17.89 -12.89 -7.45
N ASP A 197 18.78 -11.93 -7.16
CA ASP A 197 19.51 -11.88 -5.89
C ASP A 197 18.58 -11.48 -4.74
N LEU A 198 17.73 -10.46 -4.95
CA LEU A 198 16.72 -10.08 -3.98
C LEU A 198 15.68 -11.18 -3.77
N LEU A 199 15.28 -11.91 -4.83
CA LEU A 199 14.35 -13.02 -4.72
C LEU A 199 14.93 -14.18 -3.90
N ASN A 200 16.18 -14.56 -4.18
CA ASN A 200 16.85 -15.64 -3.48
C ASN A 200 17.10 -15.29 -2.01
N SER A 201 17.63 -14.10 -1.73
CA SER A 201 17.84 -13.62 -0.36
C SER A 201 16.53 -13.57 0.45
N THR A 202 15.43 -13.16 -0.18
CA THR A 202 14.10 -13.18 0.45
C THR A 202 13.67 -14.60 0.83
N HIS A 203 13.84 -15.59 -0.05
CA HIS A 203 13.52 -16.98 0.26
C HIS A 203 14.41 -17.57 1.36
N ASP A 204 15.70 -17.26 1.36
CA ASP A 204 16.64 -17.76 2.36
C ASP A 204 16.33 -17.19 3.76
N GLN A 205 15.97 -15.91 3.84
CA GLN A 205 15.56 -15.27 5.09
C GLN A 205 14.24 -15.84 5.63
N VAL A 206 13.27 -16.11 4.74
CA VAL A 206 12.02 -16.76 5.12
C VAL A 206 12.26 -18.17 5.66
N LYS A 207 13.14 -18.94 4.99
CA LYS A 207 13.54 -20.27 5.46
C LYS A 207 14.20 -20.20 6.84
N ALA A 208 15.08 -19.23 7.07
CA ALA A 208 15.75 -19.04 8.36
C ALA A 208 14.76 -18.69 9.49
N PHE A 209 13.76 -17.83 9.21
CA PHE A 209 12.79 -17.40 10.22
C PHE A 209 11.68 -18.42 10.50
N ALA A 210 11.08 -18.98 9.44
CA ALA A 210 9.90 -19.84 9.55
C ALA A 210 10.24 -21.33 9.66
N GLY A 211 11.49 -21.73 9.42
CA GLY A 211 11.89 -23.13 9.32
C GLY A 211 11.27 -23.87 8.11
N VAL A 212 10.57 -23.14 7.24
CA VAL A 212 9.83 -23.67 6.09
C VAL A 212 10.39 -23.04 4.82
N ALA A 213 10.77 -23.87 3.86
CA ALA A 213 11.11 -23.43 2.51
C ALA A 213 9.86 -23.50 1.63
N ASP A 214 9.32 -22.35 1.26
CA ASP A 214 8.29 -22.27 0.24
C ASP A 214 8.62 -21.19 -0.79
N ARG A 215 9.10 -21.63 -1.95
CA ARG A 215 9.42 -20.75 -3.09
C ARG A 215 8.18 -20.19 -3.79
N GLY A 216 6.99 -20.72 -3.50
CA GLY A 216 5.72 -20.24 -4.03
C GLY A 216 5.04 -19.21 -3.15
N GLY A 217 5.52 -19.00 -1.93
CA GLY A 217 5.02 -18.00 -0.99
C GLY A 217 3.63 -18.28 -0.38
N ARG A 218 3.14 -19.52 -0.45
CA ARG A 218 1.78 -19.95 -0.06
C ARG A 218 1.68 -20.54 1.34
N ALA A 219 2.74 -21.16 1.85
CA ALA A 219 2.79 -21.86 3.14
C ALA A 219 3.25 -20.97 4.30
N VAL A 220 3.91 -19.84 4.01
CA VAL A 220 4.39 -18.89 5.01
C VAL A 220 3.57 -17.61 4.96
N ASP A 221 3.22 -17.04 6.12
CA ASP A 221 2.56 -15.73 6.20
C ASP A 221 3.59 -14.60 6.11
N TYR A 222 3.96 -14.22 4.88
CA TYR A 222 4.95 -13.17 4.58
C TYR A 222 4.58 -11.79 5.14
N ARG A 223 3.34 -11.58 5.60
CA ARG A 223 2.90 -10.31 6.21
C ARG A 223 3.53 -10.05 7.58
N LYS A 224 3.97 -11.09 8.29
CA LYS A 224 4.50 -10.96 9.67
C LYS A 224 5.97 -10.54 9.73
N LEU A 225 6.58 -10.34 8.56
CA LEU A 225 8.02 -10.36 8.41
C LEU A 225 8.70 -8.97 8.37
N ILE A 226 7.99 -7.84 8.49
CA ILE A 226 8.59 -6.48 8.37
C ILE A 226 8.44 -5.57 9.59
N VAL A 227 9.47 -4.73 9.81
CA VAL A 227 9.58 -3.62 10.77
C VAL A 227 10.34 -2.44 10.11
N THR A 228 10.00 -1.21 10.45
CA THR A 228 10.76 0.00 10.10
C THR A 228 11.87 0.24 11.13
N HIS A 229 13.11 0.48 10.67
CA HIS A 229 14.27 0.80 11.51
C HIS A 229 14.99 2.05 11.00
N GLU A 230 15.42 2.94 11.90
CA GLU A 230 16.23 4.13 11.57
C GLU A 230 17.69 3.75 11.27
N HIS A 231 18.16 4.00 10.04
CA HIS A 231 19.55 3.80 9.62
C HIS A 231 20.33 5.13 9.74
N GLY A 232 21.49 5.11 10.39
CA GLY A 232 22.28 6.30 10.71
C GLY A 232 22.88 7.10 9.53
N GLU A 233 22.56 6.74 8.28
CA GLU A 233 23.09 7.41 7.07
C GLU A 233 22.01 7.70 6.02
N VAL A 234 20.95 6.89 5.94
CA VAL A 234 19.90 7.00 4.90
C VAL A 234 18.49 7.16 5.47
N GLY A 235 18.36 7.28 6.80
CA GLY A 235 17.08 7.42 7.48
C GLY A 235 16.34 6.09 7.61
N PRO A 236 15.01 6.10 7.82
CA PRO A 236 14.24 4.88 8.07
C PRO A 236 14.26 3.93 6.87
N VAL A 237 14.69 2.69 7.12
CA VAL A 237 14.73 1.58 6.17
C VAL A 237 13.83 0.44 6.64
N LEU A 238 13.27 -0.31 5.70
CA LEU A 238 12.48 -1.51 6.03
C LEU A 238 13.40 -2.69 6.25
N ALA A 239 13.23 -3.35 7.39
CA ALA A 239 13.98 -4.51 7.77
C ALA A 239 13.05 -5.65 8.22
N TRP A 240 13.61 -6.85 8.28
CA TRP A 240 12.87 -8.03 8.70
C TRP A 240 12.65 -8.05 10.21
N ARG A 241 11.54 -8.65 10.68
CA ARG A 241 11.28 -8.83 12.12
C ARG A 241 12.41 -9.65 12.76
N GLY A 242 13.29 -8.96 13.50
CA GLY A 242 14.41 -9.56 14.23
C GLY A 242 15.78 -9.36 13.58
N GLN A 243 15.88 -8.67 12.43
CA GLN A 243 17.14 -8.36 11.78
C GLN A 243 17.48 -6.89 11.94
N GLN A 244 18.63 -6.61 12.57
CA GLN A 244 19.22 -5.28 12.71
C GLN A 244 20.50 -5.25 11.87
N PHE A 245 20.43 -4.73 10.66
CA PHE A 245 21.60 -4.55 9.81
C PHE A 245 21.96 -3.07 9.79
N THR A 246 23.17 -2.76 10.25
CA THR A 246 23.73 -1.41 10.30
C THR A 246 24.83 -1.22 9.24
N SER A 247 25.28 -2.31 8.62
CA SER A 247 26.26 -2.31 7.54
C SER A 247 26.15 -3.55 6.66
N LYS A 248 26.78 -3.51 5.49
CA LYS A 248 26.92 -4.68 4.59
C LYS A 248 27.58 -5.89 5.28
N ALA A 249 28.37 -5.67 6.33
CA ALA A 249 29.03 -6.75 7.06
C ALA A 249 28.07 -7.59 7.90
N ASP A 250 26.88 -7.06 8.21
CA ASP A 250 25.87 -7.73 9.02
C ASP A 250 25.02 -8.73 8.19
N LEU A 251 25.20 -8.75 6.87
CA LEU A 251 24.49 -9.60 5.90
C LEU A 251 25.13 -10.98 5.68
N LYS A 252 25.78 -11.54 6.71
CA LYS A 252 26.43 -12.86 6.65
C LYS A 252 25.55 -13.99 7.18
#